data_AF-A0A3B9HPW6-F1
#
_entry.id   AF-A0A3B9HPW6-F1
#
_cell.length_a   1.000
_cell.length_b   1.000
_cell.length_c   1.000
_cell.angle_alpha   90.00
_cell.angle_beta   90.00
_cell.angle_gamma   90.00
#
_symmetry.space_group_name_H-M   'P 1'
#
loop_
_entity.id
_entity.type
_entity.pdbx_description
1 polymer ?
#
loop_
_entity_poly.entity_id
_entity_poly.type
_entity_poly.pdbx_seq_one_letter_code
_entity_poly.pdbx_strand_id
1 'polypeptide(L)'
;MNGEVPPLFSGKTDWLIMIGLLRVSLVAWVAHNYMQPVGFSGASTVRIFTEPPQNLVFTGAQPQPLTVVGKTGAATIEWGTDGRIRIASSTCPCKTCVNMGWTDSSSLVCVPNGIIVEPAADTGSKVDAVTR
;
A
#
# COMPACT_ATOMS: atom_id res chain seq x y z
N MET A 1 58.63 -11.37 -11.77
CA MET A 1 57.63 -12.28 -12.37
C MET A 1 56.43 -11.42 -12.69
N ASN A 2 56.45 -10.77 -13.86
CA ASN A 2 55.39 -9.84 -14.25
C ASN A 2 54.40 -10.65 -15.08
N GLY A 3 53.34 -11.11 -14.43
CA GLY A 3 52.24 -11.80 -15.11
C GLY A 3 51.46 -10.77 -15.92
N GLU A 4 51.77 -10.66 -17.21
CA GLU A 4 50.88 -10.06 -18.19
C GLU A 4 49.61 -10.90 -18.22
N VAL A 5 48.58 -10.42 -17.52
CA VAL A 5 47.23 -10.94 -17.66
C VAL A 5 46.80 -10.69 -19.11
N PRO A 6 46.41 -11.74 -19.88
CA PRO A 6 45.94 -11.54 -21.24
C PRO A 6 44.74 -10.58 -21.21
N PRO A 7 44.61 -9.67 -22.20
CA PRO A 7 43.52 -8.70 -22.23
C PRO A 7 42.21 -9.47 -22.36
N LEU A 8 41.45 -9.50 -21.25
CA LEU A 8 40.29 -10.38 -21.11
C LEU A 8 39.10 -9.93 -21.98
N PHE A 9 39.18 -8.76 -22.63
CA PHE A 9 38.12 -8.17 -23.45
C PHE A 9 38.73 -7.33 -24.60
N SER A 10 38.94 -7.93 -25.79
CA SER A 10 39.48 -7.22 -26.98
C SER A 10 38.73 -7.55 -28.29
N GLY A 11 37.47 -7.99 -28.19
CA GLY A 11 36.58 -8.17 -29.33
C GLY A 11 35.48 -7.12 -29.32
N LYS A 12 35.19 -6.50 -30.48
CA LYS A 12 34.01 -5.63 -30.67
C LYS A 12 32.71 -6.32 -30.19
N THR A 13 32.66 -7.64 -30.34
CA THR A 13 31.56 -8.52 -29.90
C THR A 13 31.40 -8.56 -28.40
N ASP A 14 32.49 -8.49 -27.64
CA ASP A 14 32.50 -8.61 -26.19
C ASP A 14 31.99 -7.33 -25.51
N TRP A 15 32.38 -6.19 -26.09
CA TRP A 15 31.82 -4.88 -25.77
C TRP A 15 30.31 -4.81 -26.08
N LEU A 16 29.86 -5.41 -27.19
CA LEU A 16 28.44 -5.50 -27.53
C LEU A 16 27.66 -6.35 -26.52
N ILE A 17 28.24 -7.46 -26.04
CA ILE A 17 27.64 -8.31 -25.00
C ILE A 17 27.51 -7.54 -23.68
N MET A 18 28.55 -6.81 -23.27
CA MET A 18 28.53 -5.99 -22.06
C MET A 18 27.46 -4.89 -22.11
N ILE A 19 27.35 -4.16 -23.22
CA ILE A 19 26.29 -3.15 -23.40
C ILE A 19 24.91 -3.81 -23.41
N GLY A 20 24.76 -4.96 -24.06
CA GLY A 20 23.52 -5.72 -24.08
C GLY A 20 23.06 -6.10 -22.67
N LEU A 21 23.95 -6.67 -21.87
CA LEU A 21 23.66 -7.03 -20.47
C LEU A 21 23.30 -5.82 -19.62
N LEU A 22 24.02 -4.70 -19.78
CA LEU A 22 23.73 -3.47 -19.03
C LEU A 22 22.37 -2.89 -19.42
N ARG A 23 22.02 -2.90 -20.72
CA ARG A 23 20.69 -2.48 -21.20
C ARG A 23 19.59 -3.37 -20.65
N VAL A 24 19.77 -4.70 -20.66
CA VAL A 24 18.78 -5.64 -20.13
C VAL A 24 18.60 -5.44 -18.62
N SER A 25 19.70 -5.28 -17.87
CA SER A 25 19.64 -4.99 -16.43
C SER A 25 18.94 -3.66 -16.13
N LEU A 26 19.22 -2.62 -16.91
CA LEU A 26 18.60 -1.31 -16.77
C LEU A 26 17.10 -1.34 -17.11
N VAL A 27 16.71 -2.06 -18.17
CA VAL A 27 15.30 -2.26 -18.52
C VAL A 27 14.57 -3.05 -17.43
N ALA A 28 15.19 -4.11 -16.90
CA ALA A 28 14.62 -4.87 -15.80
C ALA A 28 14.45 -4.02 -14.53
N TRP A 29 15.43 -3.18 -14.21
CA TRP A 29 15.35 -2.25 -13.08
C TRP A 29 14.27 -1.18 -13.29
N VAL A 30 14.20 -0.57 -14.47
CA VAL A 30 13.15 0.41 -14.80
C VAL A 30 11.78 -0.25 -14.75
N ALA A 31 11.61 -1.44 -15.33
CA ALA A 31 10.37 -2.20 -15.26
C ALA A 31 10.01 -2.53 -13.81
N HIS A 32 10.96 -2.95 -12.97
CA HIS A 32 10.71 -3.25 -11.56
C HIS A 32 10.28 -2.03 -10.74
N ASN A 33 10.85 -0.85 -11.01
CA ASN A 33 10.45 0.40 -10.36
C ASN A 33 9.10 0.93 -10.88
N TYR A 34 8.79 0.73 -12.16
CA TYR A 34 7.49 1.11 -12.73
C TYR A 34 6.36 0.11 -12.41
N MET A 35 6.69 -1.15 -12.15
CA MET A 35 5.75 -2.21 -11.78
C MET A 35 5.48 -2.27 -10.28
N GLN A 36 5.85 -1.25 -9.49
CA GLN A 36 5.22 -1.03 -8.19
C GLN A 36 3.76 -0.61 -8.50
N PRO A 37 2.74 -1.44 -8.22
CA PRO A 37 1.36 -1.04 -8.47
C PRO A 37 1.02 0.11 -7.52
N VAL A 38 1.15 1.34 -8.00
CA VAL A 38 0.60 2.56 -7.38
C VAL A 38 -0.90 2.60 -7.62
N GLY A 39 -1.59 1.56 -7.15
CA GLY A 39 -3.01 1.38 -7.33
C GLY A 39 -3.47 0.34 -6.34
N PHE A 40 -4.43 0.73 -5.51
CA PHE A 40 -5.11 -0.16 -4.56
C PHE A 40 -5.77 -1.30 -5.34
N SER A 41 -5.02 -2.39 -5.52
CA SER A 41 -5.55 -3.68 -6.00
C SER A 41 -6.06 -4.53 -4.83
N GLY A 42 -5.72 -4.14 -3.60
CA GLY A 42 -6.06 -4.84 -2.37
C GLY A 42 -7.50 -4.57 -1.95
N ALA A 43 -8.13 -5.54 -1.31
CA ALA A 43 -9.41 -5.30 -0.66
C ALA A 43 -9.22 -4.33 0.52
N SER A 44 -10.14 -3.41 0.80
CA SER A 44 -10.19 -2.75 2.12
C SER A 44 -11.13 -3.52 3.02
N THR A 45 -10.66 -3.89 4.21
CA THR A 45 -11.51 -4.53 5.22
C THR A 45 -11.95 -3.47 6.24
N VAL A 46 -13.24 -3.17 6.26
CA VAL A 46 -13.85 -2.24 7.20
C VAL A 46 -14.50 -3.05 8.31
N ARG A 47 -13.98 -2.92 9.53
CA ARG A 47 -14.46 -3.61 10.72
C ARG A 47 -15.16 -2.62 11.63
N ILE A 48 -16.43 -2.90 11.91
CA ILE A 48 -17.28 -2.09 12.78
C ILE A 48 -17.56 -2.92 14.03
N PHE A 49 -17.09 -2.43 15.18
CA PHE A 49 -17.30 -3.01 16.50
C PHE A 49 -18.62 -2.50 17.09
N THR A 50 -19.72 -2.73 16.37
CA THR A 50 -21.10 -2.58 16.87
C THR A 50 -21.60 -3.89 17.46
N GLU A 51 -22.68 -3.87 18.24
CA GLU A 51 -23.50 -5.06 18.49
C GLU A 51 -24.66 -5.05 17.47
N PRO A 52 -24.75 -5.98 16.50
CA PRO A 52 -23.79 -7.04 16.16
C PRO A 52 -22.55 -6.54 15.40
N PRO A 53 -21.41 -7.23 15.50
CA PRO A 53 -20.18 -6.83 14.83
C PRO A 53 -20.32 -7.04 13.32
N GLN A 54 -20.02 -5.99 12.54
CA GLN A 54 -20.10 -6.03 11.09
C GLN A 54 -18.69 -5.98 10.50
N ASN A 55 -18.38 -6.95 9.64
CA ASN A 55 -17.15 -6.95 8.85
C ASN A 55 -17.55 -6.79 7.38
N LEU A 56 -17.23 -5.63 6.81
CA LEU A 56 -17.49 -5.27 5.43
C LEU A 56 -16.16 -5.32 4.68
N VAL A 57 -16.01 -6.32 3.81
CA VAL A 57 -14.84 -6.43 2.94
C VAL A 57 -15.20 -5.82 1.59
N PHE A 58 -14.46 -4.78 1.20
CA PHE A 58 -14.61 -4.13 -0.10
C PHE A 58 -13.43 -4.52 -0.98
N THR A 59 -13.67 -5.27 -2.04
CA THR A 59 -12.63 -5.64 -3.00
C THR A 59 -12.68 -4.68 -4.19
N GLY A 60 -11.64 -3.85 -4.35
CA GLY A 60 -11.50 -2.91 -5.46
C GLY A 60 -11.92 -1.46 -5.17
N ALA A 61 -11.67 -0.58 -6.14
CA ALA A 61 -11.94 0.85 -6.02
C ALA A 61 -13.45 1.14 -5.88
N GLN A 62 -13.86 1.74 -4.76
CA GLN A 62 -15.22 2.19 -4.53
C GLN A 62 -15.34 3.68 -4.91
N PRO A 63 -16.06 4.03 -5.99
CA PRO A 63 -16.18 5.43 -6.40
C PRO A 63 -17.12 6.26 -5.52
N GLN A 64 -17.86 5.65 -4.59
CA GLN A 64 -18.85 6.33 -3.78
C GLN A 64 -18.45 6.36 -2.29
N PRO A 65 -18.64 7.49 -1.59
CA PRO A 65 -18.43 7.56 -0.15
C PRO A 65 -19.36 6.60 0.59
N LEU A 66 -18.80 5.78 1.47
CA LEU A 66 -19.54 4.86 2.30
C LEU A 66 -19.82 5.50 3.66
N THR A 67 -21.09 5.57 4.04
CA THR A 67 -21.47 5.99 5.38
C THR A 67 -21.71 4.77 6.25
N VAL A 68 -20.90 4.63 7.31
CA VAL A 68 -21.01 3.59 8.31
C VAL A 68 -21.50 4.18 9.63
N VAL A 69 -22.44 3.52 10.29
CA VAL A 69 -22.95 3.95 11.59
C VAL A 69 -22.27 3.12 12.67
N GLY A 70 -21.45 3.79 13.48
CA GLY A 70 -20.79 3.18 14.64
C GLY A 70 -21.57 3.42 15.94
N LYS A 71 -20.92 3.16 17.07
CA LYS A 71 -21.54 3.24 18.41
C LYS A 71 -22.00 4.64 18.80
N THR A 72 -21.22 5.67 18.52
CA THR A 72 -21.50 7.06 18.90
C THR A 72 -22.09 7.89 17.76
N GLY A 73 -22.00 7.42 16.51
CA GLY A 73 -22.58 8.10 15.36
C GLY A 73 -22.02 7.62 14.02
N ALA A 74 -22.37 8.35 12.97
CA ALA A 74 -21.98 8.03 11.61
C ALA A 74 -20.53 8.48 11.30
N ALA A 75 -19.87 7.77 10.40
CA ALA A 75 -18.62 8.17 9.77
C ALA A 75 -18.70 7.91 8.27
N THR A 76 -18.17 8.84 7.48
CA THR A 76 -18.11 8.74 6.02
C THR A 76 -16.68 8.42 5.61
N ILE A 77 -16.51 7.30 4.90
CA ILE A 77 -15.24 6.82 4.36
C ILE A 77 -15.22 7.14 2.86
N GLU A 78 -14.10 7.66 2.38
CA GLU A 78 -13.86 7.99 0.98
C GLU A 78 -12.61 7.26 0.48
N TRP A 79 -12.68 6.81 -0.77
CA TRP A 79 -11.56 6.23 -1.50
C TRP A 79 -11.10 7.20 -2.58
N GLY A 80 -9.79 7.43 -2.63
CA GLY A 80 -9.14 8.27 -3.61
C GLY A 80 -8.73 7.47 -4.84
N THR A 81 -8.61 8.15 -5.98
CA THR A 81 -8.17 7.56 -7.26
C THR A 81 -6.78 6.95 -7.18
N ASP A 82 -5.93 7.45 -6.28
CA ASP A 82 -4.55 7.02 -6.09
C ASP A 82 -4.43 5.82 -5.12
N GLY A 83 -5.55 5.19 -4.78
CA GLY A 83 -5.57 4.05 -3.86
C GLY A 83 -5.46 4.41 -2.38
N ARG A 84 -5.63 5.70 -2.04
CA ARG A 84 -5.63 6.19 -0.67
C ARG A 84 -7.05 6.16 -0.11
N ILE A 85 -7.18 5.92 1.19
CA ILE A 85 -8.43 5.90 1.93
C ILE A 85 -8.39 7.01 2.97
N ARG A 86 -9.52 7.68 3.22
CA ARG A 86 -9.67 8.62 4.33
C ARG A 86 -11.04 8.52 4.96
N ILE A 87 -11.16 9.00 6.19
CA ILE A 87 -12.45 9.30 6.81
C ILE A 87 -12.73 10.79 6.60
N ALA A 88 -13.68 11.11 5.73
CA ALA A 88 -14.02 12.49 5.37
C ALA A 88 -14.79 13.19 6.49
N SER A 89 -15.68 12.46 7.17
CA SER A 89 -16.46 13.01 8.28
C SER A 89 -16.71 11.95 9.35
N SER A 90 -16.83 12.39 10.60
CA SER A 90 -17.29 11.54 11.69
C SER A 90 -17.97 12.36 12.77
N THR A 91 -18.94 11.76 13.46
CA THR A 91 -19.61 12.35 14.63
C THR A 91 -18.75 12.32 15.90
N CYS A 92 -17.50 11.83 15.84
CA CYS A 92 -16.68 11.67 17.03
C CYS A 92 -16.12 13.02 17.52
N PRO A 93 -16.03 13.25 18.84
CA PRO A 93 -15.58 14.54 19.39
C PRO A 93 -14.09 14.82 19.11
N CYS A 94 -13.27 13.77 19.08
CA CYS A 94 -11.82 13.90 18.90
C CYS A 94 -11.41 14.18 17.45
N LYS A 95 -12.27 13.85 16.45
CA LYS A 95 -12.00 13.95 15.02
C LYS A 95 -10.63 13.41 14.58
N THR A 96 -9.99 12.53 15.37
CA THR A 96 -8.64 12.03 15.13
C THR A 96 -8.55 11.29 13.80
N CYS A 97 -9.56 10.45 13.50
CA CYS A 97 -9.65 9.72 12.24
C CYS A 97 -9.80 10.63 11.01
N VAL A 98 -10.46 11.79 11.15
CA VAL A 98 -10.56 12.80 10.08
C VAL A 98 -9.22 13.51 9.91
N ASN A 99 -8.53 13.82 11.02
CA ASN A 99 -7.26 14.51 11.02
C ASN A 99 -6.07 13.65 10.54
N MET A 100 -6.22 12.31 10.50
CA MET A 100 -5.24 11.41 9.89
C MET A 100 -5.11 11.62 8.37
N GLY A 101 -6.17 12.10 7.72
CA GLY A 101 -6.15 12.38 6.28
C GLY A 101 -6.10 11.11 5.42
N TRP A 102 -5.45 11.23 4.26
CA TRP A 102 -5.34 10.17 3.26
C TRP A 102 -4.21 9.20 3.58
N THR A 103 -4.51 7.90 3.58
CA THR A 103 -3.51 6.85 3.79
C THR A 103 -3.78 5.63 2.91
N ASP A 104 -2.73 4.97 2.48
CA ASP A 104 -2.73 3.76 1.64
C ASP A 104 -2.41 2.49 2.43
N SER A 105 -1.65 2.61 3.51
CA SER A 105 -1.00 1.50 4.21
C SER A 105 -1.29 1.47 5.71
N SER A 106 -1.64 2.62 6.31
CA SER A 106 -1.94 2.67 7.74
C SER A 106 -3.42 2.43 8.01
N SER A 107 -3.73 1.66 9.06
CA SER A 107 -5.10 1.51 9.54
C SER A 107 -5.66 2.84 10.06
N LEU A 108 -6.88 3.22 9.65
CA LEU A 108 -7.59 4.34 10.28
C LEU A 108 -8.49 3.82 11.40
N VAL A 109 -8.36 4.39 12.59
CA VAL A 109 -9.10 3.95 13.78
C VAL A 109 -9.92 5.11 14.35
N CYS A 110 -11.22 4.88 14.51
CA CYS A 110 -12.14 5.76 15.22
C CYS A 110 -12.60 5.06 16.50
N VAL A 111 -11.83 5.24 17.58
CA VAL A 111 -12.08 4.59 18.87
C VAL A 111 -13.49 4.88 19.41
N PRO A 112 -13.99 6.14 19.43
CA PRO A 112 -15.31 6.43 20.00
C PRO A 112 -16.44 5.75 19.22
N ASN A 113 -16.35 5.73 17.88
CA ASN A 113 -17.36 5.08 17.05
C ASN A 113 -17.16 3.56 16.94
N GLY A 114 -16.03 3.01 17.41
CA GLY A 114 -15.68 1.60 17.28
C GLY A 114 -15.49 1.18 15.81
N ILE A 115 -14.91 2.04 14.97
CA ILE A 115 -14.72 1.77 13.54
C ILE A 115 -13.21 1.62 13.28
N ILE A 116 -12.83 0.53 12.63
CA ILE A 116 -11.46 0.28 12.15
C ILE A 116 -11.52 0.06 10.64
N VAL A 117 -10.74 0.83 9.90
CA VAL A 117 -10.56 0.69 8.46
C VAL A 117 -9.14 0.19 8.23
N GLU A 118 -9.02 -1.06 7.81
CA GLU A 118 -7.74 -1.68 7.47
C GLU A 118 -7.63 -1.74 5.94
N PRO A 119 -6.71 -0.99 5.32
CA PRO A 119 -6.35 -1.27 3.94
C PRO A 119 -5.72 -2.67 3.90
N ALA A 120 -6.20 -3.59 3.04
CA ALA A 120 -5.43 -4.82 2.82
C ALA A 120 -4.22 -4.43 1.97
N ALA A 121 -3.17 -4.06 2.66
CA ALA A 121 -1.84 -4.16 2.11
C ALA A 121 -1.60 -5.65 1.82
N ASP A 122 -1.24 -5.98 0.58
CA ASP A 122 -0.72 -7.28 0.19
C ASP A 122 0.55 -7.55 1.01
N THR A 123 0.36 -8.05 2.21
CA THR A 123 1.42 -8.17 3.20
C THR A 123 1.93 -9.60 3.18
N GLY A 124 2.92 -9.80 2.31
CA GLY A 124 4.12 -10.57 2.69
C GLY A 124 4.96 -9.85 3.77
N SER A 125 4.34 -9.00 4.59
CA SER A 125 5.01 -8.22 5.63
C SER A 125 5.00 -9.01 6.92
N LYS A 126 6.21 -9.44 7.30
CA LYS A 126 6.53 -10.00 8.60
C LYS A 126 6.04 -9.03 9.69
N VAL A 127 5.01 -9.45 10.39
CA VAL A 127 4.53 -8.80 11.60
C VAL A 127 5.62 -8.95 12.67
N ASP A 128 6.20 -7.83 13.09
CA ASP A 128 7.16 -7.79 14.20
C ASP A 128 6.43 -7.99 15.53
N ALA A 129 6.60 -9.18 16.11
CA ALA A 129 6.05 -9.52 17.41
C ALA A 129 7.08 -9.19 18.50
N VAL A 130 7.03 -7.97 19.03
CA VAL A 130 7.69 -7.64 20.29
C VAL A 130 6.84 -8.21 21.44
N THR A 131 7.34 -9.27 22.07
CA THR A 131 6.81 -9.75 23.36
C THR A 131 7.76 -9.28 24.47
N ARG A 132 7.17 -8.71 25.53
CA ARG A 132 7.84 -8.13 26.70
C ARG A 132 8.48 -9.18 27.60
#